data_AF-A0A193KZ86-F1
#
_entry.id   AF-A0A193KZ86-F1
#
_cell.length_a   1.000
_cell.length_b   1.000
_cell.length_c   1.000
_cell.angle_alpha   90.00
_cell.angle_beta   90.00
_cell.angle_gamma   90.00
#
_symmetry.space_group_name_H-M   'P 1'
#
loop_
_entity.id
_entity.type
_entity.pdbx_description
1 polymer ?
#
loop_
_entity_poly.entity_id
_entity_poly.type
_entity_poly.pdbx_seq_one_letter_code
_entity_poly.pdbx_strand_id
1 'polypeptide(L)'
;MSGAEHGAGAPRPMRISSWQQAEHNAARWMRHWGYADAVARPGGPDAGIDIRARGALGQVKYQAAQVGRPELQRFVGARPKGSTAQLIFFTGSDYTTTALAYAQEWDIALFRYRLDGTTTPANDTARRVHRRTAARVPARPPPHHRSAPHRPPGGHRPPGGHRPPGGHRPPTVASGGATGAWSPGSCC
;
A
#
# COMPACT_ATOMS: atom_id res chain seq x y z
N MET A 1 5.97 20.13 -3.95
CA MET A 1 5.55 19.11 -4.94
C MET A 1 4.74 18.06 -4.21
N SER A 2 3.43 17.98 -4.45
CA SER A 2 2.54 17.14 -3.63
C SER A 2 2.49 15.71 -4.15
N GLY A 3 3.16 14.79 -3.45
CA GLY A 3 2.92 13.35 -3.62
C GLY A 3 1.55 12.99 -3.03
N ALA A 4 0.58 12.68 -3.89
CA ALA A 4 -0.76 12.34 -3.43
C ALA A 4 -0.75 10.99 -2.69
N GLU A 5 -1.20 11.00 -1.43
CA GLU A 5 -1.42 9.78 -0.67
C GLU A 5 -2.49 8.93 -1.36
N HIS A 6 -2.10 7.76 -1.87
CA HIS A 6 -3.02 6.82 -2.49
C HIS A 6 -3.83 6.11 -1.41
N GLY A 7 -4.89 6.79 -0.96
CA GLY A 7 -5.78 6.34 0.10
C GLY A 7 -6.33 4.94 -0.13
N ALA A 8 -6.47 4.24 1.00
CA ALA A 8 -6.93 2.87 1.22
C ALA A 8 -8.36 2.54 0.75
N GLY A 9 -8.70 2.87 -0.51
CA GLY A 9 -9.92 2.48 -1.20
C GLY A 9 -9.69 1.41 -2.27
N ALA A 10 -10.79 0.90 -2.83
CA ALA A 10 -10.77 0.04 -4.01
C ALA A 10 -10.01 0.70 -5.19
N PRO A 11 -9.46 -0.08 -6.14
CA PRO A 11 -8.86 0.48 -7.36
C PRO A 11 -9.81 1.45 -8.07
N ARG A 12 -9.25 2.56 -8.57
CA ARG A 12 -10.03 3.53 -9.36
C ARG A 12 -10.74 2.81 -10.51
N PRO A 13 -12.06 3.04 -10.71
CA PRO A 13 -12.81 2.48 -11.83
C PRO A 13 -12.12 2.71 -13.17
N MET A 14 -12.25 1.73 -14.07
CA MET A 14 -11.63 1.75 -15.38
C MET A 14 -12.53 0.99 -16.36
N ARG A 15 -12.89 1.63 -17.47
CA ARG A 15 -13.65 0.95 -18.52
C ARG A 15 -12.82 -0.17 -19.13
N ILE A 16 -13.35 -1.39 -19.09
CA ILE A 16 -12.77 -2.57 -19.72
C ILE A 16 -13.45 -2.76 -21.08
N SER A 17 -12.66 -2.70 -22.14
CA SER A 17 -13.07 -2.88 -23.54
C SER A 17 -12.06 -3.68 -24.38
N SER A 18 -10.99 -4.17 -23.75
CA SER A 18 -10.03 -5.11 -24.35
C SER A 18 -9.54 -6.12 -23.32
N TRP A 19 -8.95 -7.21 -23.81
CA TRP A 19 -8.35 -8.23 -22.95
C TRP A 19 -7.19 -7.67 -22.11
N GLN A 20 -6.34 -6.82 -22.69
CA GLN A 20 -5.26 -6.15 -21.95
C GLN A 20 -5.82 -5.29 -20.81
N GLN A 21 -6.94 -4.57 -21.03
CA GLN A 21 -7.56 -3.76 -19.97
C GLN A 21 -8.10 -4.64 -18.82
N ALA A 22 -8.59 -5.83 -19.13
CA ALA A 22 -9.02 -6.78 -18.11
C ALA A 22 -7.85 -7.33 -17.27
N GLU A 23 -6.71 -7.64 -17.89
CA GLU A 23 -5.46 -8.03 -17.20
C GLU A 23 -4.92 -6.91 -16.30
N HIS A 24 -4.89 -5.67 -16.80
CA HIS A 24 -4.46 -4.51 -16.02
C HIS A 24 -5.40 -4.23 -14.84
N ASN A 25 -6.71 -4.43 -15.01
CA ASN A 25 -7.67 -4.34 -13.93
C ASN A 25 -7.44 -5.44 -12.88
N ALA A 26 -7.28 -6.69 -13.30
CA ALA A 26 -6.97 -7.81 -12.40
C ALA A 26 -5.68 -7.57 -11.59
N ALA A 27 -4.62 -7.09 -12.22
CA ALA A 27 -3.37 -6.72 -11.54
C ALA A 27 -3.58 -5.59 -10.51
N ARG A 28 -4.40 -4.58 -10.81
CA ARG A 28 -4.75 -3.51 -9.85
C ARG A 28 -5.50 -4.06 -8.63
N TRP A 29 -6.46 -4.97 -8.83
CA TRP A 29 -7.17 -5.62 -7.74
C TRP A 29 -6.28 -6.54 -6.90
N MET A 30 -5.38 -7.30 -7.53
CA MET A 30 -4.38 -8.11 -6.82
C MET A 30 -3.46 -7.23 -5.93
N ARG A 31 -2.98 -6.09 -6.43
CA ARG A 31 -2.20 -5.13 -5.62
C ARG A 31 -3.00 -4.60 -4.44
N HIS A 32 -4.26 -4.20 -4.67
CA HIS A 32 -5.16 -3.76 -3.60
C HIS A 32 -5.35 -4.85 -2.53
N TRP A 33 -5.49 -6.13 -2.92
CA TRP A 33 -5.59 -7.26 -1.99
C TRP A 33 -4.27 -7.70 -1.33
N GLY A 34 -3.20 -6.92 -1.48
CA GLY A 34 -1.93 -7.12 -0.78
C GLY A 34 -0.81 -7.79 -1.60
N TYR A 35 -1.09 -8.21 -2.83
CA TYR A 35 -0.06 -8.69 -3.78
C TYR A 35 0.58 -7.48 -4.49
N ALA A 36 1.27 -6.64 -3.72
CA ALA A 36 1.73 -5.31 -4.14
C ALA A 36 2.64 -5.33 -5.40
N ASP A 37 3.32 -6.44 -5.63
CA ASP A 37 4.21 -6.72 -6.77
C ASP A 37 3.51 -7.40 -7.96
N ALA A 38 2.18 -7.52 -7.96
CA ALA A 38 1.45 -8.11 -9.08
C ALA A 38 1.66 -7.30 -10.36
N VAL A 39 2.07 -7.95 -11.46
CA VAL A 39 2.29 -7.33 -12.77
C VAL A 39 1.56 -8.16 -13.83
N ALA A 40 0.69 -7.50 -14.60
CA ALA A 40 0.13 -8.05 -15.83
C ALA A 40 1.25 -8.12 -16.88
N ARG A 41 1.35 -9.25 -17.59
CA ARG A 41 2.29 -9.46 -18.69
C ARG A 41 1.51 -9.62 -20.00
N PRO A 42 0.96 -8.53 -20.55
CA PRO A 42 0.20 -8.59 -21.79
C PRO A 42 1.12 -9.01 -22.95
N GLY A 43 0.77 -10.11 -23.61
CA GLY A 43 1.49 -10.61 -24.78
C GLY A 43 2.52 -11.68 -24.46
N GLY A 44 2.08 -12.93 -24.54
CA GLY A 44 2.94 -14.12 -24.63
C GLY A 44 2.07 -15.37 -24.82
N PRO A 45 2.55 -16.45 -25.47
CA PRO A 45 1.85 -17.74 -25.57
C PRO A 45 1.85 -18.52 -24.24
N ASP A 46 1.84 -17.79 -23.12
CA ASP A 46 2.41 -18.18 -21.83
C ASP A 46 1.38 -18.96 -20.98
N ALA A 47 1.01 -20.15 -21.48
CA ALA A 47 0.46 -21.30 -20.75
C ALA A 47 -0.79 -21.12 -19.85
N GLY A 48 -1.33 -19.91 -19.70
CA GLY A 48 -2.46 -19.59 -18.82
C GLY A 48 -2.10 -18.78 -17.56
N ILE A 49 -1.07 -17.92 -17.58
CA ILE A 49 -0.78 -16.99 -16.47
C ILE A 49 -0.50 -15.56 -16.97
N ASP A 50 -1.52 -14.71 -16.89
CA ASP A 50 -1.46 -13.33 -17.38
C ASP A 50 -0.93 -12.34 -16.31
N ILE A 51 -1.13 -12.64 -15.02
CA ILE A 51 -0.63 -11.82 -13.90
C ILE A 51 0.28 -12.65 -12.99
N ARG A 52 1.43 -12.10 -12.63
CA ARG A 52 2.38 -12.73 -11.70
C ARG A 52 2.73 -11.81 -10.54
N ALA A 53 2.76 -12.36 -9.33
CA ALA A 53 3.23 -11.77 -8.08
C ALA A 53 4.03 -12.84 -7.30
N ARG A 54 4.89 -12.48 -6.34
CA ARG A 54 5.62 -13.50 -5.53
C ARG A 54 4.69 -14.45 -4.77
N GLY A 55 3.53 -13.96 -4.32
CA GLY A 55 2.55 -14.73 -3.53
C GLY A 55 1.30 -15.17 -4.27
N ALA A 56 1.12 -14.81 -5.55
CA ALA A 56 -0.10 -15.13 -6.31
C ALA A 56 0.12 -15.19 -7.83
N LEU A 57 -0.69 -15.99 -8.49
CA LEU A 57 -0.77 -16.10 -9.95
C LEU A 57 -2.19 -15.79 -10.38
N GLY A 58 -2.34 -15.02 -11.46
CA GLY A 58 -3.61 -14.57 -12.00
C GLY A 58 -3.83 -15.01 -13.44
N GLN A 59 -5.05 -15.44 -13.75
CA GLN A 59 -5.56 -15.66 -15.12
C GLN A 59 -6.86 -14.88 -15.30
N VAL A 60 -7.07 -14.32 -16.49
CA VAL A 60 -8.25 -13.54 -16.89
C VAL A 60 -8.90 -14.17 -18.12
N LYS A 61 -10.16 -14.56 -17.98
CA LYS A 61 -11.01 -14.97 -19.11
C LYS A 61 -11.81 -13.78 -19.61
N TYR A 62 -11.38 -13.20 -20.74
CA TYR A 62 -12.06 -12.06 -21.37
C TYR A 62 -13.30 -12.46 -22.18
N GLN A 63 -13.36 -13.67 -22.76
CA GLN A 63 -14.50 -14.09 -23.57
C GLN A 63 -15.79 -14.22 -22.74
N ALA A 64 -16.94 -13.91 -23.35
CA ALA A 64 -18.25 -13.92 -22.70
C ALA A 64 -18.77 -15.33 -22.29
N ALA A 65 -18.12 -16.40 -22.73
CA ALA A 65 -18.49 -17.77 -22.37
C ALA A 65 -18.31 -18.04 -20.87
N GLN A 66 -19.21 -18.83 -20.29
CA GLN A 66 -19.13 -19.27 -18.88
C GLN A 66 -17.87 -20.13 -18.67
N VAL A 67 -17.19 -19.93 -17.53
CA VAL A 67 -15.97 -20.64 -17.17
C VAL A 67 -16.29 -21.99 -16.56
N GLY A 68 -15.80 -23.08 -17.18
CA GLY A 68 -15.96 -24.44 -16.71
C GLY A 68 -14.79 -24.96 -15.88
N ARG A 69 -14.93 -26.20 -15.39
CA ARG A 69 -13.84 -26.96 -14.75
C ARG A 69 -12.59 -27.12 -15.64
N PRO A 70 -12.68 -27.37 -16.97
CA PRO A 70 -11.50 -27.54 -17.82
C PRO A 70 -10.60 -26.30 -17.88
N GLU A 71 -11.18 -25.10 -17.87
CA GLU A 71 -10.42 -23.83 -17.81
C GLU A 71 -9.61 -23.74 -16.52
N LEU A 72 -10.22 -24.07 -15.38
CA LEU A 72 -9.54 -24.04 -14.08
C LEU A 72 -8.48 -25.14 -13.95
N GLN A 73 -8.73 -26.33 -14.51
CA GLN A 73 -7.73 -27.41 -14.56
C GLN A 73 -6.49 -27.01 -15.37
N ARG A 74 -6.68 -26.34 -16.51
CA ARG A 74 -5.57 -25.78 -17.30
C ARG A 74 -4.79 -24.72 -16.52
N PHE A 75 -5.49 -23.83 -15.80
CA PHE A 75 -4.85 -22.83 -14.93
C PHE A 75 -4.04 -23.45 -13.78
N VAL A 76 -4.56 -24.49 -13.12
CA VAL A 76 -3.81 -25.25 -12.10
C VAL A 76 -2.56 -25.91 -12.72
N GLY A 77 -2.68 -26.50 -13.91
CA GLY A 77 -1.57 -27.11 -14.65
C GLY A 77 -0.50 -26.12 -15.11
N ALA A 78 -0.87 -24.85 -15.33
CA ALA A 78 0.06 -23.76 -15.69
C ALA A 78 0.97 -23.32 -14.52
N ARG A 79 0.59 -23.62 -13.27
CA ARG A 79 1.33 -23.21 -12.07
C ARG A 79 2.76 -23.82 -12.08
N PRO A 80 3.82 -23.01 -11.87
CA PRO A 80 5.17 -23.54 -11.75
C PRO A 80 5.30 -24.63 -10.69
N LYS A 81 6.05 -25.70 -10.99
CA LYS A 81 6.29 -26.82 -10.06
C LYS A 81 6.84 -26.29 -8.72
N GLY A 82 6.31 -26.80 -7.61
CA GLY A 82 6.68 -26.36 -6.25
C GLY A 82 6.13 -25.00 -5.81
N SER A 83 5.39 -24.27 -6.66
CA SER A 83 4.82 -22.98 -6.27
C SER A 83 3.66 -23.13 -5.28
N THR A 84 3.77 -22.43 -4.15
CA THR A 84 2.73 -22.25 -3.13
C THR A 84 1.87 -20.99 -3.35
N ALA A 85 2.02 -20.33 -4.50
CA ALA A 85 1.31 -19.09 -4.80
C ALA A 85 -0.22 -19.29 -4.85
N GLN A 86 -0.96 -18.33 -4.30
CA GLN A 86 -2.42 -18.28 -4.39
C GLN A 86 -2.85 -18.21 -5.86
N LEU A 87 -3.68 -19.17 -6.29
CA LEU A 87 -4.31 -19.11 -7.61
C LEU A 87 -5.52 -18.18 -7.56
N ILE A 88 -5.60 -17.25 -8.52
CA ILE A 88 -6.69 -16.27 -8.65
C ILE A 88 -7.16 -16.27 -10.11
N PHE A 89 -8.44 -16.54 -10.35
CA PHE A 89 -9.03 -16.53 -11.68
C PHE A 89 -10.09 -15.44 -11.78
N PHE A 90 -10.04 -14.65 -12.85
CA PHE A 90 -10.99 -13.57 -13.13
C PHE A 90 -11.80 -13.87 -14.40
N THR A 91 -13.08 -13.50 -14.42
CA THR A 91 -13.88 -13.51 -15.65
C THR A 91 -14.87 -12.36 -15.73
N GLY A 92 -15.21 -11.92 -16.94
CA GLY A 92 -16.31 -10.99 -17.19
C GLY A 92 -17.68 -11.68 -17.24
N SER A 93 -17.73 -13.02 -17.30
CA SER A 93 -18.95 -13.82 -17.42
C SER A 93 -19.38 -14.40 -16.06
N ASP A 94 -19.56 -15.72 -15.98
CA ASP A 94 -19.97 -16.50 -14.82
C ASP A 94 -19.17 -17.82 -14.76
N TYR A 95 -19.30 -18.56 -13.66
CA TYR A 95 -18.68 -19.88 -13.47
C TYR A 95 -19.75 -20.97 -13.48
N THR A 96 -19.42 -22.18 -13.95
CA THR A 96 -20.30 -23.35 -13.79
C THR A 96 -20.26 -23.87 -12.35
N THR A 97 -21.28 -24.59 -11.90
CA THR A 97 -21.29 -25.28 -10.60
C THR A 97 -20.09 -26.24 -10.45
N THR A 98 -19.69 -26.90 -11.54
CA THR A 98 -18.51 -27.78 -11.57
C THR A 98 -17.19 -27.01 -11.48
N ALA A 99 -17.12 -25.77 -11.97
CA ALA A 99 -15.97 -24.89 -11.77
C ALA A 99 -15.89 -24.38 -10.33
N LEU A 100 -17.02 -23.97 -9.73
CA LEU A 100 -17.10 -23.56 -8.32
C LEU A 100 -16.64 -24.67 -7.36
N ALA A 101 -17.10 -25.90 -7.58
CA ALA A 101 -16.70 -27.06 -6.77
C ALA A 101 -15.20 -27.38 -6.89
N TYR A 102 -14.67 -27.40 -8.12
CA TYR A 102 -13.24 -27.65 -8.35
C TYR A 102 -12.35 -26.53 -7.78
N ALA A 103 -12.79 -25.28 -7.87
CA ALA A 103 -12.08 -24.15 -7.25
C ALA A 103 -12.03 -24.24 -5.72
N GLN A 104 -13.06 -24.78 -5.09
CA GLN A 104 -13.08 -24.99 -3.64
C GLN A 104 -12.10 -26.09 -3.21
N GLU A 105 -12.01 -27.18 -3.98
CA GLU A 105 -11.08 -28.30 -3.75
C GLU A 105 -9.60 -27.87 -3.91
N TRP A 106 -9.31 -27.00 -4.89
CA TRP A 106 -7.94 -26.56 -5.23
C TRP A 106 -7.56 -25.17 -4.69
N ASP A 107 -8.34 -24.64 -3.75
CA ASP A 107 -8.23 -23.30 -3.15
C ASP A 107 -7.98 -22.16 -4.16
N ILE A 108 -8.73 -22.16 -5.27
CA ILE A 108 -8.66 -21.14 -6.32
C ILE A 108 -9.61 -20.00 -5.96
N ALA A 109 -9.11 -18.76 -5.89
CA ALA A 109 -9.94 -17.59 -5.69
C ALA A 109 -10.63 -17.18 -7.00
N LEU A 110 -11.96 -17.29 -7.07
CA LEU A 110 -12.74 -16.93 -8.26
C LEU A 110 -13.37 -15.54 -8.14
N PHE A 111 -13.15 -14.68 -9.13
CA PHE A 111 -13.64 -13.31 -9.15
C PHE A 111 -14.35 -12.95 -10.47
N ARG A 112 -15.45 -12.23 -10.36
CA ARG A 112 -16.16 -11.66 -11.51
C ARG A 112 -15.83 -10.18 -11.62
N TYR A 113 -15.41 -9.70 -12.78
CA TYR A 113 -15.27 -8.27 -13.06
C TYR A 113 -16.43 -7.77 -13.93
N ARG A 114 -16.75 -6.48 -13.82
CA ARG A 114 -17.70 -5.78 -14.72
C ARG A 114 -16.95 -4.84 -15.65
N LEU A 115 -17.61 -4.36 -16.70
CA LEU A 115 -17.01 -3.47 -17.71
C LEU A 115 -16.60 -2.08 -17.16
N ASP A 116 -16.98 -1.73 -15.92
CA ASP A 116 -16.54 -0.53 -15.18
C ASP A 116 -15.27 -0.76 -14.34
N GLY A 117 -14.73 -1.99 -14.34
CA GLY A 117 -13.55 -2.39 -13.56
C GLY A 117 -13.87 -2.89 -12.14
N THR A 118 -15.10 -2.76 -11.65
CA THR A 118 -15.50 -3.34 -10.35
C THR A 118 -15.34 -4.86 -10.36
N THR A 119 -14.95 -5.44 -9.23
CA THR A 119 -14.67 -6.87 -9.11
C THR A 119 -15.26 -7.45 -7.82
N THR A 120 -15.99 -8.57 -7.94
CA THR A 120 -16.71 -9.23 -6.84
C THR A 120 -16.28 -10.69 -6.64
N PRO A 121 -16.23 -11.20 -5.40
CA PRO A 121 -15.86 -12.59 -5.13
C PRO A 121 -16.98 -13.58 -5.47
N ALA A 122 -16.66 -14.65 -6.19
CA ALA A 122 -17.61 -15.69 -6.59
C ALA A 122 -17.62 -16.92 -5.66
N ASN A 123 -16.53 -17.19 -4.92
CA ASN A 123 -16.44 -18.32 -3.99
C ASN A 123 -15.82 -17.93 -2.62
N ASP A 124 -15.76 -18.88 -1.67
CA ASP A 124 -15.25 -18.61 -0.32
C ASP A 124 -13.77 -18.26 -0.28
N THR A 125 -12.94 -18.86 -1.15
CA THR A 125 -11.53 -18.47 -1.28
C THR A 125 -11.40 -17.00 -1.70
N ALA A 126 -12.19 -16.56 -2.70
CA ALA A 126 -12.23 -15.16 -3.09
C ALA A 126 -12.74 -14.26 -1.96
N ARG A 127 -13.75 -14.69 -1.19
CA ARG A 127 -14.20 -13.96 0.02
C ARG A 127 -13.12 -13.87 1.10
N ARG A 128 -12.23 -14.86 1.24
CA ARG A 128 -11.05 -14.78 2.14
C ARG A 128 -10.02 -13.78 1.62
N VAL A 129 -9.65 -13.84 0.34
CA VAL A 129 -8.72 -12.89 -0.30
C VAL A 129 -9.25 -11.45 -0.18
N HIS A 130 -10.53 -11.23 -0.49
CA HIS A 130 -11.18 -9.92 -0.41
C HIS A 130 -11.14 -9.36 1.03
N ARG A 131 -11.53 -10.16 2.04
CA ARG A 131 -11.57 -9.73 3.46
C ARG A 131 -10.20 -9.42 4.08
N ARG A 132 -9.11 -10.09 3.66
CA ARG A 132 -7.75 -9.77 4.13
C ARG A 132 -7.38 -8.29 3.93
N THR A 133 -7.98 -7.65 2.93
CA THR A 133 -7.78 -6.24 2.60
C THR A 133 -8.52 -5.31 3.55
N ALA A 134 -9.80 -5.61 3.81
CA ALA A 134 -10.66 -4.79 4.67
C ALA A 134 -10.11 -4.69 6.11
N ALA A 135 -9.53 -5.78 6.63
CA ALA A 135 -8.87 -5.79 7.94
C ALA A 135 -7.51 -5.07 7.98
N ARG A 136 -6.96 -4.66 6.83
CA ARG A 136 -5.63 -4.07 6.69
C ARG A 136 -5.65 -2.57 6.40
N VAL A 137 -6.83 -2.01 6.16
CA VAL A 137 -7.07 -0.56 6.15
C VAL A 137 -7.16 -0.11 7.61
N PRO A 138 -6.20 0.67 8.15
CA PRO A 138 -6.40 1.27 9.46
C PRO A 138 -7.60 2.22 9.37
N ALA A 139 -8.58 2.02 10.26
CA ALA A 139 -9.66 2.99 10.41
C ALA A 139 -9.03 4.35 10.72
N ARG A 140 -9.21 5.32 9.81
CA ARG A 140 -8.75 6.69 10.01
C ARG A 140 -9.36 7.19 11.32
N PRO A 141 -8.56 7.56 12.34
CA PRO A 141 -9.12 8.03 13.59
C PRO A 141 -9.99 9.27 13.33
N PRO A 142 -11.09 9.46 14.08
CA PRO A 142 -11.90 10.66 13.94
C PRO A 142 -11.02 11.89 14.14
N PRO A 143 -11.25 12.99 13.39
CA PRO A 143 -10.44 14.19 13.53
C PRO A 143 -10.54 14.69 14.97
N HIS A 144 -9.44 14.62 15.71
CA HIS A 144 -9.35 15.25 17.02
C HIS A 144 -9.56 16.75 16.81
N HIS A 145 -10.71 17.26 17.24
CA HIS A 145 -10.93 18.70 17.36
C HIS A 145 -9.88 19.25 18.31
N ARG A 146 -8.87 19.93 17.75
CA ARG A 146 -7.83 20.59 18.51
C ARG A 146 -8.47 21.72 19.29
N SER A 147 -8.79 21.47 20.56
CA SER A 147 -9.26 22.49 21.50
C SER A 147 -8.33 23.70 21.43
N ALA A 148 -8.91 24.88 21.18
CA ALA A 148 -8.13 26.10 21.05
C ALA A 148 -7.38 26.41 22.36
N PRO A 149 -6.15 26.95 22.31
CA PRO A 149 -5.46 27.37 23.52
C PRO A 149 -6.21 28.51 24.19
N HIS A 150 -6.65 28.29 25.42
CA HIS A 150 -7.27 29.30 26.26
C HIS A 150 -6.21 30.35 26.66
N ARG A 151 -6.44 31.62 26.29
CA ARG A 151 -5.55 32.75 26.59
C ARG A 151 -5.94 33.36 27.95
N PRO A 152 -5.02 33.45 28.93
CA PRO A 152 -5.32 34.14 30.19
C PRO A 152 -5.37 35.67 30.00
N PRO A 153 -6.16 36.39 30.81
CA PRO A 153 -6.14 37.85 30.86
C PRO A 153 -4.85 38.36 31.55
N GLY A 154 -4.41 39.56 31.17
CA GLY A 154 -3.06 40.07 31.50
C GLY A 154 -2.89 40.63 32.91
N GLY A 155 -1.68 40.51 33.45
CA GLY A 155 -1.25 41.16 34.70
C GLY A 155 -0.73 42.58 34.48
N HIS A 156 -0.86 43.43 35.52
CA HIS A 156 -0.53 44.86 35.47
C HIS A 156 0.98 45.19 35.50
N ARG A 157 1.31 46.39 35.01
CA ARG A 157 2.66 46.99 34.94
C ARG A 157 2.90 47.98 36.08
N PRO A 158 4.02 47.92 36.83
CA PRO A 158 4.48 49.01 37.70
C PRO A 158 5.41 50.00 36.95
N PRO A 159 5.44 51.30 37.29
CA PRO A 159 6.36 52.29 36.72
C PRO A 159 7.45 52.80 37.70
N GLY A 160 8.65 53.12 37.17
CA GLY A 160 9.70 53.93 37.83
C GLY A 160 10.45 53.24 38.99
N GLY A 161 11.77 53.37 39.18
CA GLY A 161 12.81 54.08 38.45
C GLY A 161 13.44 55.24 39.25
N HIS A 162 14.64 55.07 39.80
CA HIS A 162 15.64 56.12 40.13
C HIS A 162 17.04 55.50 40.42
N ARG A 163 18.12 56.28 40.22
CA ARG A 163 19.58 55.92 40.24
C ARG A 163 20.41 57.24 40.31
N PRO A 164 21.73 57.31 40.67
CA PRO A 164 22.58 56.59 41.65
C PRO A 164 22.88 57.58 42.83
N PRO A 165 24.10 58.12 43.18
CA PRO A 165 25.54 57.76 42.97
C PRO A 165 25.99 56.51 43.78
N GLY A 166 27.27 56.18 44.03
CA GLY A 166 28.58 56.57 43.45
C GLY A 166 29.75 56.27 44.41
N GLY A 167 30.88 55.68 43.95
CA GLY A 167 32.08 55.51 44.81
C GLY A 167 33.15 54.46 44.40
N HIS A 168 34.30 54.96 43.96
CA HIS A 168 35.70 54.49 44.09
C HIS A 168 36.18 53.03 43.79
N ARG A 169 37.27 53.02 43.00
CA ARG A 169 38.32 52.02 42.66
C ARG A 169 39.39 51.87 43.80
N PRO A 170 40.51 51.09 43.70
CA PRO A 170 40.94 49.99 42.79
C PRO A 170 41.51 48.72 43.55
N PRO A 171 42.73 48.14 43.34
CA PRO A 171 42.92 46.88 42.57
C PRO A 171 43.84 45.76 43.17
N THR A 172 43.79 44.55 42.60
CA THR A 172 44.85 43.49 42.58
C THR A 172 44.47 42.48 41.48
N VAL A 173 45.21 42.18 40.40
CA VAL A 173 46.59 41.67 40.18
C VAL A 173 46.76 40.17 40.49
N ALA A 174 47.51 39.49 39.61
CA ALA A 174 48.02 38.11 39.63
C ALA A 174 47.08 37.01 39.07
N SER A 175 47.50 36.00 38.28
CA SER A 175 48.58 35.77 37.28
C SER A 175 48.81 34.25 37.18
N GLY A 176 49.14 33.74 35.99
CA GLY A 176 49.45 32.31 35.74
C GLY A 176 48.29 31.56 35.08
N GLY A 177 48.49 30.72 34.07
CA GLY A 177 49.74 30.42 33.35
C GLY A 177 49.46 29.51 32.13
N ALA A 178 50.34 29.61 31.13
CA ALA A 178 51.04 28.51 30.44
C ALA A 178 50.40 27.09 30.36
N THR A 179 50.53 26.29 29.29
CA THR A 179 51.16 26.37 27.95
C THR A 179 50.78 25.09 27.17
N GLY A 180 50.81 25.12 25.83
CA GLY A 180 50.67 23.92 24.97
C GLY A 180 49.80 24.21 23.75
N ALA A 181 50.35 24.67 22.61
CA ALA A 181 51.09 23.90 21.60
C ALA A 181 50.24 22.75 21.01
N TRP A 182 49.77 22.81 19.76
CA TRP A 182 50.53 22.59 18.49
C TRP A 182 51.31 21.25 18.54
N SER A 183 51.14 20.30 17.61
CA SER A 183 51.21 20.48 16.15
C SER A 183 50.52 19.37 15.32
N PRO A 184 50.49 19.47 13.96
CA PRO A 184 49.65 18.65 13.08
C PRO A 184 50.41 17.59 12.23
N GLY A 185 49.64 16.77 11.50
CA GLY A 185 50.02 16.01 10.30
C GLY A 185 48.77 15.30 9.76
N SER A 186 48.22 15.51 8.55
CA SER A 186 48.76 15.77 7.20
C SER A 186 49.38 14.55 6.52
N CYS A 187 48.60 13.99 5.59
CA CYS A 187 48.96 13.40 4.29
C CYS A 187 50.28 12.61 4.13
N CYS A 188 50.13 11.32 3.79
CA CYS A 188 50.38 10.79 2.44
C CYS A 188 49.47 9.57 2.21
#